data_AF-A0A1Y3YEP1-F1
#
_entry.id   AF-A0A1Y3YEP1-F1
#
_cell.length_a   1.000
_cell.length_b   1.000
_cell.length_c   1.000
_cell.angle_alpha   90.00
_cell.angle_beta   90.00
_cell.angle_gamma   90.00
#
_symmetry.space_group_name_H-M   'P 1'
#
loop_
_entity.id
_entity.type
_entity.pdbx_description
1 polymer ?
#
loop_
_entity_poly.entity_id
_entity_poly.type
_entity_poly.pdbx_seq_one_letter_code
_entity_poly.pdbx_strand_id
1 'polypeptide(L)'
;MKKLITFISVLMIFIPWTIFPLRTNPWALQSPGAEIIVYSYAAFMIFSAVFTTLAYTKGQAKNKAMQIAMVINDIYGFTALCLLGMAVSSS
;
A
#
# COMPACT_ATOMS: atom_id res chain seq x y z
N MET A 1 13.76 13.76 -12.20
CA MET A 1 12.43 13.11 -12.24
C MET A 1 12.47 11.62 -11.87
N LYS A 2 13.21 10.76 -12.58
CA LYS A 2 13.27 9.30 -12.27
C LYS A 2 13.67 8.97 -10.81
N LYS A 3 14.66 9.68 -10.25
CA LYS A 3 15.08 9.54 -8.85
C LYS A 3 13.97 9.88 -7.84
N LEU A 4 13.18 10.93 -8.13
CA LEU A 4 12.07 11.34 -7.28
C LEU A 4 10.96 10.30 -7.27
N ILE A 5 10.62 9.74 -8.44
CA ILE A 5 9.62 8.67 -8.56
C ILE A 5 10.05 7.43 -7.78
N THR A 6 11.32 7.02 -7.91
CA THR A 6 11.86 5.90 -7.11
C THR A 6 11.83 6.21 -5.62
N PHE A 7 12.18 7.43 -5.22
CA PHE A 7 12.13 7.84 -3.81
C PHE A 7 10.71 7.79 -3.25
N ILE A 8 9.72 8.33 -3.97
CA ILE A 8 8.31 8.26 -3.60
C ILE A 8 7.86 6.79 -3.49
N SER A 9 8.20 5.97 -4.48
CA SER A 9 7.83 4.54 -4.52
C SER A 9 8.39 3.76 -3.33
N VAL A 10 9.61 4.10 -2.90
CA VAL A 10 10.23 3.52 -1.70
C VAL A 10 9.53 4.03 -0.44
N LEU A 11 9.19 5.32 -0.36
CA LEU A 11 8.44 5.86 0.79
C LEU A 11 7.06 5.20 0.95
N MET A 12 6.39 4.89 -0.16
CA MET A 12 5.08 4.23 -0.13
C MET A 12 5.11 2.85 0.54
N ILE A 13 6.27 2.17 0.56
CA ILE A 13 6.46 0.89 1.27
C ILE A 13 6.31 1.06 2.78
N PHE A 14 6.73 2.21 3.32
CA PHE A 14 6.74 2.44 4.78
C PHE A 14 5.39 2.88 5.32
N ILE A 15 4.53 3.49 4.49
CA ILE A 15 3.22 4.00 4.91
C ILE A 15 2.34 2.88 5.48
N PRO A 16 2.19 1.69 4.86
CA PRO A 16 1.41 0.61 5.45
C PRO A 16 1.81 0.22 6.88
N TRP A 17 3.09 0.36 7.24
CA TRP A 17 3.58 0.01 8.58
C TRP A 17 3.15 1.01 9.65
N THR A 18 2.70 2.21 9.28
CA THR A 18 2.17 3.18 10.26
C THR A 18 0.82 2.75 10.85
N ILE A 19 0.17 1.71 10.29
CA ILE A 19 -1.04 1.14 10.88
C ILE A 19 -0.79 0.55 12.27
N PHE A 20 0.39 -0.03 12.50
CA PHE A 20 0.73 -0.66 13.78
C PHE A 20 0.74 0.34 14.94
N PRO A 21 1.50 1.45 14.90
CA PRO A 21 1.44 2.47 15.95
C PRO A 21 0.08 3.18 15.97
N LEU A 22 -0.61 3.35 14.84
CA LEU A 22 -1.93 4.00 14.83
C LEU A 22 -2.95 3.19 15.64
N ARG A 23 -2.92 1.86 15.51
CA ARG A 23 -3.84 0.93 16.17
C ARG A 23 -3.50 0.63 17.64
N THR A 24 -2.47 1.25 18.22
CA THR A 24 -2.29 1.23 19.68
C THR A 24 -3.27 2.18 20.38
N ASN A 25 -3.87 3.11 19.65
CA ASN A 25 -4.85 4.04 20.21
C ASN A 25 -6.22 3.37 20.37
N PRO A 26 -6.89 3.50 21.53
CA PRO A 26 -8.18 2.86 21.78
C PRO A 26 -9.28 3.24 20.77
N TRP A 27 -9.31 4.49 20.31
CA TRP A 27 -10.29 4.97 19.35
C TRP A 27 -10.12 4.34 17.96
N ALA A 28 -8.89 3.98 17.58
CA ALA A 28 -8.56 3.36 16.29
C ALA A 28 -8.95 1.88 16.24
N LEU A 29 -9.33 1.29 17.38
CA LEU A 29 -9.81 -0.09 17.51
C LEU A 29 -11.33 -0.19 17.61
N GLN A 30 -12.02 0.92 17.87
CA GLN A 30 -13.48 0.97 17.99
C GLN A 30 -14.13 1.19 16.62
N SER A 31 -15.29 0.60 16.40
CA SER A 31 -16.12 0.90 15.22
C SER A 31 -16.74 2.31 15.37
N PRO A 32 -16.79 3.12 14.30
CA PRO A 32 -16.43 2.83 12.90
C PRO A 32 -14.95 3.11 12.56
N GLY A 33 -14.18 3.68 13.48
CA GLY A 33 -12.80 4.12 13.24
C GLY A 33 -11.87 2.98 12.76
N ALA A 34 -12.01 1.80 13.35
CA ALA A 34 -11.22 0.62 12.97
C ALA A 34 -11.40 0.23 11.49
N GLU A 35 -12.64 0.21 11.00
CA GLU A 35 -12.97 -0.16 9.63
C GLU A 35 -12.46 0.90 8.65
N ILE A 36 -12.70 2.18 8.95
CA ILE A 36 -12.23 3.30 8.10
C ILE A 36 -10.71 3.27 7.94
N ILE A 37 -9.97 3.03 9.02
CA ILE A 37 -8.51 2.92 8.99
C ILE A 37 -8.11 1.74 8.08
N VAL A 38 -8.64 0.54 8.31
CA VAL A 38 -8.27 -0.64 7.53
C VAL A 38 -8.58 -0.44 6.04
N TYR A 39 -9.77 0.07 5.69
CA TYR A 39 -10.13 0.33 4.30
C TYR A 39 -9.28 1.41 3.64
N SER A 40 -8.93 2.49 4.37
CA SER A 40 -8.06 3.55 3.84
C SER A 40 -6.66 3.02 3.52
N TYR A 41 -6.09 2.20 4.41
CA TYR A 41 -4.79 1.56 4.19
C TYR A 41 -4.85 0.54 3.06
N ALA A 42 -5.94 -0.24 2.94
CA ALA A 42 -6.12 -1.18 1.84
C ALA A 42 -6.19 -0.46 0.49
N ALA A 43 -6.96 0.63 0.39
CA ALA A 43 -7.03 1.47 -0.80
C ALA A 43 -5.65 2.06 -1.16
N PHE A 44 -4.90 2.55 -0.16
CA PHE A 44 -3.55 3.07 -0.36
C PHE A 44 -2.58 2.00 -0.87
N MET A 45 -2.60 0.79 -0.30
CA MET A 45 -1.76 -0.33 -0.73
C MET A 45 -2.03 -0.71 -2.19
N ILE A 46 -3.30 -0.81 -2.60
CA ILE A 46 -3.68 -1.08 -3.99
C ILE A 46 -3.20 0.05 -4.92
N PHE A 47 -3.43 1.30 -4.54
CA PHE A 47 -2.94 2.46 -5.30
C PHE A 47 -1.41 2.43 -5.46
N SER A 48 -0.68 2.11 -4.40
CA SER A 48 0.78 2.03 -4.41
C SER A 48 1.32 0.97 -5.37
N ALA A 49 0.70 -0.21 -5.40
CA ALA A 49 1.03 -1.28 -6.34
C ALA A 49 0.89 -0.80 -7.79
N VAL A 50 -0.30 -0.27 -8.13
CA VAL A 50 -0.59 0.23 -9.48
C VAL A 50 0.37 1.36 -9.87
N PHE A 51 0.56 2.34 -8.98
CA PHE A 51 1.43 3.48 -9.23
C PHE A 51 2.88 3.04 -9.50
N THR A 52 3.44 2.19 -8.63
CA THR A 52 4.84 1.76 -8.75
C THR A 52 5.07 0.86 -9.97
N THR A 53 4.13 -0.02 -10.29
CA THR A 53 4.16 -0.84 -11.51
C THR A 53 4.09 0.01 -12.78
N LEU A 54 3.22 1.02 -12.84
CA LEU A 54 3.16 1.95 -13.97
C LEU A 54 4.44 2.80 -14.08
N ALA A 55 4.98 3.26 -12.96
CA ALA A 55 6.22 4.02 -12.92
C ALA A 55 7.44 3.20 -13.39
N TYR A 56 7.49 1.91 -13.07
CA TYR A 56 8.56 1.01 -13.53
C TYR A 56 8.43 0.69 -15.03
N THR A 57 7.23 0.33 -15.48
CA THR A 57 6.98 -0.12 -16.85
C THR A 57 6.93 1.03 -17.86
N LYS A 58 6.09 2.04 -17.62
CA LYS A 58 5.87 3.18 -18.54
C LYS A 58 6.78 4.38 -18.22
N GLY A 59 7.07 4.63 -16.94
CA GLY A 59 7.94 5.74 -16.51
C GLY A 59 9.44 5.54 -16.76
N GLN A 60 9.84 4.37 -17.28
CA GLN A 60 11.23 3.98 -17.53
C GLN A 60 12.16 4.17 -16.32
N ALA A 61 11.65 4.07 -15.10
CA ALA A 61 12.41 4.11 -13.86
C ALA A 61 13.06 2.73 -13.58
N LYS A 62 13.74 2.13 -14.57
CA LYS A 62 14.25 0.75 -14.54
C LYS A 62 15.54 0.59 -13.73
N ASN A 63 15.54 1.03 -12.48
CA ASN A 63 16.66 0.80 -11.56
C ASN A 63 16.30 -0.29 -10.54
N LYS A 64 17.31 -0.92 -9.92
CA LYS A 64 17.12 -2.03 -8.97
C LYS A 64 16.25 -1.64 -7.77
N ALA A 65 16.41 -0.42 -7.25
CA ALA A 65 15.62 0.07 -6.12
C ALA A 65 14.13 0.17 -6.47
N MET A 66 13.80 0.67 -7.65
CA MET A 66 12.44 0.75 -8.16
C MET A 66 11.85 -0.65 -8.39
N GLN A 67 12.65 -1.59 -8.91
CA GLN A 67 12.20 -2.98 -9.09
C GLN A 67 11.84 -3.62 -7.75
N ILE A 68 12.69 -3.44 -6.73
CA ILE A 68 12.42 -3.93 -5.36
C ILE A 68 11.16 -3.25 -4.80
N ALA A 69 11.04 -1.94 -4.96
CA ALA A 69 9.88 -1.19 -4.48
C ALA A 69 8.58 -1.63 -5.14
N MET A 70 8.59 -1.90 -6.45
CA MET A 70 7.45 -2.43 -7.20
C MET A 70 7.03 -3.79 -6.63
N VAL A 71 7.96 -4.73 -6.50
CA VAL A 71 7.65 -6.08 -5.98
C VAL A 71 7.01 -6.01 -4.59
N ILE A 72 7.55 -5.17 -3.69
CA ILE A 72 7.01 -5.05 -2.33
C ILE A 72 5.62 -4.40 -2.33
N ASN A 73 5.43 -3.30 -3.06
CA ASN A 73 4.13 -2.65 -3.14
C ASN A 73 3.08 -3.55 -3.82
N ASP A 74 3.47 -4.35 -4.82
CA ASP A 74 2.58 -5.33 -5.46
C ASP A 74 2.15 -6.44 -4.48
N ILE A 75 3.05 -6.93 -3.64
CA ILE A 75 2.70 -7.89 -2.57
C ILE A 75 1.69 -7.26 -1.61
N TYR A 76 1.89 -6.00 -1.21
CA TYR A 76 0.95 -5.28 -0.35
C TYR A 76 -0.41 -5.09 -1.01
N GLY A 77 -0.44 -4.62 -2.26
CA GLY A 77 -1.66 -4.41 -3.02
C GLY A 77 -2.44 -5.71 -3.26
N PHE A 78 -1.75 -6.80 -3.63
CA PHE A 78 -2.38 -8.10 -3.83
C PHE A 78 -2.95 -8.66 -2.51
N THR A 79 -2.18 -8.57 -1.43
CA THR A 79 -2.65 -8.99 -0.10
C THR A 79 -3.88 -8.20 0.32
N ALA A 80 -3.88 -6.87 0.13
CA ALA A 80 -5.02 -6.01 0.40
C ALA A 80 -6.25 -6.41 -0.42
N LEU A 81 -6.08 -6.69 -1.72
CA LEU A 81 -7.17 -7.12 -2.59
C LEU A 81 -7.76 -8.46 -2.14
N CYS A 82 -6.93 -9.44 -1.78
CA CYS A 82 -7.40 -10.73 -1.26
C CYS A 82 -8.18 -10.57 0.06
N LEU A 83 -7.65 -9.78 1.01
CA LEU A 83 -8.32 -9.54 2.29
C LEU A 83 -9.67 -8.84 2.11
N LEU A 84 -9.75 -7.83 1.23
CA LEU A 84 -11.01 -7.16 0.90
C LEU A 84 -11.99 -8.12 0.22
N GLY A 85 -11.52 -8.93 -0.73
CA GLY A 85 -12.36 -9.93 -1.40
C GLY A 85 -12.95 -10.94 -0.43
N MET A 86 -12.15 -11.40 0.54
CA MET A 86 -12.64 -12.28 1.61
C MET A 86 -13.68 -11.57 2.48
N ALA A 87 -13.41 -10.34 2.92
CA ALA A 87 -14.34 -9.56 3.74
C ALA A 87 -15.71 -9.37 3.06
N VAL A 88 -15.72 -9.07 1.75
CA VAL A 88 -16.96 -8.93 0.97
C VAL A 88 -17.67 -10.27 0.81
N SER A 89 -16.93 -11.36 0.57
CA SER A 89 -17.53 -12.70 0.43
C SER A 89 -18.12 -13.27 1.73
N SER A 90 -17.67 -12.78 2.89
CA SER A 90 -18.14 -13.18 4.22
C SER A 90 -19.26 -12.29 4.78
N SER A 91 -19.65 -11.23 4.06
CA SER A 91 -20.72 -10.29 4.43
C SER A 91 -22.05 -10.72 3.80
#